data_AF-A0A9X5Z129-F1
#
_entry.id   AF-A0A9X5Z129-F1
#
_cell.length_a   1.000
_cell.length_b   1.000
_cell.length_c   1.000
_cell.angle_alpha   90.00
_cell.angle_beta   90.00
_cell.angle_gamma   90.00
#
_symmetry.space_group_name_H-M   'P 1'
#
loop_
_entity.id
_entity.type
_entity.pdbx_description
1 polymer ?
#
loop_
_entity_poly.entity_id
_entity_poly.type
_entity_poly.pdbx_seq_one_letter_code
_entity_poly.pdbx_strand_id
1 'polypeptide(L)'
;MTAPSNRREPDASGRSGRPTASTMAAAALMLAVTVAGCGGDKDSTGTARSQPLASQSSLRGSSETDEAVSARGSEGSGGPSVAPGFGSAAPVDDGSRTMDCGDVIDAISSPPSEFSIVASDIALPTRVQLQASRNTNIPASDPQAYFAKYGLLVRVGVAVDLALAPNFADEAAIGWGTGEPGLVVHVPACSAHGNGVTWLAFAGGYYVNTPRCLPVEVHTPSGRESVSIGAGAPCPGQSAAQPAA
;
A
#
# COMPACT_ATOMS: atom_id res chain seq x y z
N MET A 1 61.32 -69.13 -25.10
CA MET A 1 61.76 -68.33 -23.94
C MET A 1 61.65 -66.87 -24.39
N THR A 2 60.79 -65.98 -23.94
CA THR A 2 60.03 -65.81 -22.69
C THR A 2 59.05 -64.65 -22.94
N ALA A 3 57.73 -64.82 -22.67
CA ALA A 3 56.85 -63.71 -22.29
C ALA A 3 57.19 -63.33 -20.83
N PRO A 4 56.89 -62.14 -20.23
CA PRO A 4 55.75 -61.22 -20.45
C PRO A 4 56.19 -59.72 -20.33
N SER A 5 55.36 -58.67 -20.16
CA SER A 5 54.73 -58.30 -18.89
C SER A 5 53.86 -57.04 -19.01
N ASN A 6 52.66 -57.16 -18.46
CA ASN A 6 51.69 -56.11 -18.13
C ASN A 6 52.25 -55.07 -17.16
N ARG A 7 51.82 -53.81 -17.30
CA ARG A 7 51.45 -52.94 -16.18
C ARG A 7 50.16 -52.19 -16.53
N ARG A 8 49.06 -52.64 -15.92
CA ARG A 8 47.86 -51.84 -15.67
C ARG A 8 48.13 -51.03 -14.41
N GLU A 9 47.90 -49.73 -14.46
CA GLU A 9 47.78 -48.87 -13.29
C GLU A 9 46.31 -48.79 -12.81
N PRO A 10 46.09 -48.49 -11.52
CA PRO A 10 44.86 -48.85 -10.81
C PRO A 10 43.77 -47.77 -10.86
N ASP A 11 42.53 -48.25 -10.97
CA ASP A 11 41.31 -47.56 -10.56
C ASP A 11 41.16 -47.60 -9.04
N ALA A 12 40.95 -46.44 -8.39
CA ALA A 12 40.22 -46.34 -7.13
C ALA A 12 39.79 -44.89 -6.81
N SER A 13 38.50 -44.62 -7.05
CA SER A 13 37.52 -43.99 -6.13
C SER A 13 37.87 -42.70 -5.37
N GLY A 14 37.15 -41.62 -5.71
CA GLY A 14 36.95 -40.43 -4.87
C GLY A 14 35.57 -39.81 -5.11
N ARG A 15 34.78 -39.73 -4.04
CA ARG A 15 33.32 -39.50 -3.94
C ARG A 15 32.79 -38.10 -4.34
N SER A 16 31.55 -38.12 -4.80
CA SER A 16 30.38 -37.32 -4.33
C SER A 16 30.35 -35.80 -4.54
N GLY A 17 29.41 -35.37 -5.39
CA GLY A 17 28.85 -34.01 -5.37
C GLY A 17 27.86 -33.80 -6.52
N ARG A 18 26.64 -34.33 -6.41
CA ARG A 18 25.51 -33.96 -7.30
C ARG A 18 24.95 -32.61 -6.85
N PRO A 19 24.79 -31.61 -7.73
CA PRO A 19 23.69 -30.67 -7.63
C PRO A 19 22.52 -31.22 -8.44
N THR A 20 21.48 -31.63 -7.73
CA THR A 20 20.15 -31.90 -8.27
C THR A 20 19.59 -30.63 -8.89
N ALA A 21 19.40 -30.64 -10.22
CA ALA A 21 18.53 -29.72 -10.90
C ALA A 21 17.08 -30.03 -10.52
N SER A 22 16.63 -29.48 -9.39
CA SER A 22 15.21 -29.31 -9.12
C SER A 22 14.77 -28.06 -9.87
N THR A 23 14.30 -28.28 -11.10
CA THR A 23 13.49 -27.31 -11.84
C THR A 23 12.20 -27.09 -11.05
N MET A 24 12.21 -26.15 -10.11
CA MET A 24 10.97 -25.66 -9.52
C MET A 24 10.31 -24.75 -10.55
N ALA A 25 9.22 -25.26 -11.13
CA ALA A 25 8.23 -24.48 -11.81
C ALA A 25 7.70 -23.41 -10.84
N ALA A 26 8.11 -22.16 -11.04
CA ALA A 26 7.42 -21.02 -10.47
C ALA A 26 6.10 -20.87 -11.22
N ALA A 27 5.05 -21.48 -10.67
CA ALA A 27 3.69 -21.23 -11.12
C ALA A 27 3.34 -19.79 -10.75
N ALA A 28 3.29 -18.93 -11.77
CA ALA A 28 2.68 -17.62 -11.68
C ALA A 28 1.20 -17.81 -11.33
N LEU A 29 0.82 -17.47 -10.10
CA LEU A 29 -0.58 -17.41 -9.70
C LEU A 29 -1.20 -16.12 -10.26
N MET A 30 -1.44 -16.11 -11.57
CA MET A 30 -2.33 -15.15 -12.20
C MET A 30 -3.77 -15.54 -11.82
N LEU A 31 -4.30 -14.93 -10.76
CA LEU A 31 -5.74 -14.95 -10.48
C LEU A 31 -6.44 -14.05 -11.52
N ALA A 32 -6.70 -14.61 -12.69
CA ALA A 32 -7.67 -14.10 -13.63
C ALA A 32 -9.07 -14.46 -13.08
N VAL A 33 -9.73 -13.53 -12.40
CA VAL A 33 -11.17 -13.64 -12.14
C VAL A 33 -11.87 -13.47 -13.48
N THR A 34 -12.25 -14.59 -14.09
CA THR A 34 -13.16 -14.63 -15.23
C THR A 34 -14.57 -14.43 -14.70
N VAL A 35 -15.12 -13.24 -14.91
CA VAL A 35 -16.55 -12.98 -14.70
C VAL A 35 -17.29 -13.57 -15.90
N ALA A 36 -17.64 -14.85 -15.81
CA ALA A 36 -18.64 -15.47 -16.67
C ALA A 36 -20.02 -15.18 -16.07
N GLY A 37 -20.83 -14.43 -16.80
CA GLY A 37 -22.18 -14.06 -16.37
C GLY A 37 -23.17 -15.22 -16.38
N CYS A 38 -24.26 -15.05 -15.63
CA CYS A 38 -25.57 -15.64 -15.90
C CYS A 38 -26.63 -14.65 -15.40
N GLY A 39 -27.50 -14.23 -16.31
CA GLY A 39 -28.68 -13.44 -16.00
C GLY A 39 -29.75 -14.25 -15.25
N GLY A 40 -30.72 -13.52 -14.71
CA GLY A 40 -31.91 -14.11 -14.10
C GLY A 40 -32.72 -13.08 -13.33
N ASP A 41 -33.62 -12.38 -14.03
CA ASP A 41 -34.80 -11.74 -13.45
C ASP A 41 -35.55 -12.70 -12.53
N LYS A 42 -35.99 -12.21 -11.36
CA LYS A 42 -37.34 -12.42 -10.82
C LYS A 42 -37.68 -11.36 -9.77
N ASP A 43 -38.82 -10.71 -9.99
CA ASP A 43 -39.63 -10.01 -9.00
C ASP A 43 -39.70 -10.72 -7.64
N SER A 44 -39.58 -9.95 -6.56
CA SER A 44 -40.24 -10.26 -5.29
C SER A 44 -40.42 -8.98 -4.46
N THR A 45 -41.64 -8.48 -4.52
CA THR A 45 -42.31 -7.67 -3.50
C THR A 45 -42.18 -8.30 -2.11
N GLY A 46 -41.85 -7.52 -1.10
CA GLY A 46 -41.73 -8.03 0.28
C GLY A 46 -41.43 -6.96 1.31
N THR A 47 -42.48 -6.29 1.75
CA THR A 47 -42.62 -5.41 2.93
C THR A 47 -41.86 -5.88 4.18
N ALA A 48 -41.14 -4.98 4.87
CA ALA A 48 -41.34 -4.65 6.29
C ALA A 48 -40.18 -3.82 6.91
N ARG A 49 -40.56 -2.67 7.51
CA ARG A 49 -40.20 -2.12 8.84
C ARG A 49 -38.76 -2.34 9.36
N SER A 50 -38.03 -1.32 9.80
CA SER A 50 -38.36 -0.48 10.96
C SER A 50 -37.36 0.67 11.11
N GLN A 51 -37.86 1.84 11.52
CA GLN A 51 -37.07 2.99 11.98
C GLN A 51 -36.47 2.74 13.37
N PRO A 52 -35.34 3.34 13.73
CA PRO A 52 -35.03 3.65 15.13
C PRO A 52 -35.44 5.09 15.45
N LEU A 53 -36.27 5.22 16.48
CA LEU A 53 -36.61 6.47 17.15
C LEU A 53 -35.37 7.12 17.78
N ALA A 54 -35.34 8.45 17.71
CA ALA A 54 -34.57 9.29 18.60
C ALA A 54 -35.09 9.17 20.04
N SER A 55 -34.21 8.89 20.99
CA SER A 55 -34.46 9.10 22.42
C SER A 55 -33.51 10.17 22.93
N GLN A 56 -34.10 11.35 23.16
CA GLN A 56 -33.57 12.36 24.07
C GLN A 56 -33.80 11.91 25.51
N SER A 57 -32.82 12.11 26.38
CA SER A 57 -33.03 12.22 27.83
C SER A 57 -31.90 13.04 28.45
N SER A 58 -32.25 14.25 28.87
CA SER A 58 -31.53 15.03 29.87
C SER A 58 -31.51 14.30 31.22
N LEU A 59 -30.54 14.62 32.07
CA LEU A 59 -30.61 14.81 33.54
C LEU A 59 -29.16 15.10 34.00
N ARG A 60 -28.78 16.34 34.37
CA ARG A 60 -29.02 17.03 35.65
C ARG A 60 -28.45 16.25 36.84
N GLY A 61 -27.34 16.74 37.39
CA GLY A 61 -26.70 16.22 38.60
C GLY A 61 -25.58 17.15 39.05
N SER A 62 -25.96 18.16 39.84
CA SER A 62 -25.08 19.06 40.61
C SER A 62 -24.72 18.42 41.97
N SER A 63 -23.56 18.76 42.52
CA SER A 63 -23.27 19.09 43.94
C SER A 63 -21.75 18.94 44.20
N GLU A 64 -21.02 20.04 44.42
CA GLU A 64 -20.64 20.63 45.75
C GLU A 64 -19.38 19.93 46.32
N THR A 65 -18.33 20.56 46.86
CA THR A 65 -18.18 21.77 47.70
C THR A 65 -16.77 22.38 47.65
N ASP A 66 -16.74 23.71 47.82
CA ASP A 66 -15.85 24.61 48.59
C ASP A 66 -14.37 24.30 48.90
N GLU A 67 -13.49 25.27 48.64
CA GLU A 67 -12.94 26.17 49.69
C GLU A 67 -12.05 27.28 49.08
N ALA A 68 -12.12 28.45 49.72
CA ALA A 68 -11.61 29.73 49.28
C ALA A 68 -10.19 30.06 49.79
N VAL A 69 -9.45 30.94 49.10
CA VAL A 69 -8.92 32.18 49.73
C VAL A 69 -8.24 33.15 48.73
N SER A 70 -8.71 34.40 48.81
CA SER A 70 -8.16 35.71 48.47
C SER A 70 -6.76 35.89 47.84
N ALA A 71 -6.69 36.78 46.84
CA ALA A 71 -5.98 38.06 46.96
C ALA A 71 -6.47 39.10 45.94
N ARG A 72 -6.48 40.35 46.41
CA ARG A 72 -6.89 41.60 45.73
C ARG A 72 -5.88 42.04 44.67
N GLY A 73 -6.35 42.82 43.69
CA GLY A 73 -5.58 43.96 43.19
C GLY A 73 -5.69 44.29 41.70
N SER A 74 -6.10 45.53 41.46
CA SER A 74 -5.67 46.42 40.36
C SER A 74 -6.55 46.54 39.13
N GLU A 75 -7.22 47.69 39.11
CA GLU A 75 -7.82 48.39 37.99
C GLU A 75 -6.84 48.57 36.82
N GLY A 76 -7.35 48.39 35.60
CA GLY A 76 -6.64 48.67 34.36
C GLY A 76 -7.63 48.77 33.20
N SER A 77 -8.02 50.00 32.87
CA SER A 77 -8.76 50.36 31.66
C SER A 77 -8.04 49.93 30.38
N GLY A 78 -8.76 49.33 29.43
CA GLY A 78 -8.25 49.20 28.06
C GLY A 78 -9.05 48.27 27.14
N GLY A 79 -10.06 48.82 26.45
CA GLY A 79 -10.46 48.46 25.08
C GLY A 79 -11.10 47.07 24.80
N PRO A 80 -12.15 46.99 23.97
CA PRO A 80 -12.66 45.70 23.49
C PRO A 80 -11.67 45.08 22.51
N SER A 81 -10.84 44.13 22.98
CA SER A 81 -10.11 43.22 22.12
C SER A 81 -11.09 42.27 21.47
N VAL A 82 -11.26 42.44 20.16
CA VAL A 82 -11.98 41.52 19.28
C VAL A 82 -11.29 40.17 19.41
N ALA A 83 -11.98 39.19 20.00
CA ALA A 83 -11.49 37.81 20.03
C ALA A 83 -11.34 37.32 18.58
N PRO A 84 -10.19 36.77 18.17
CA PRO A 84 -10.14 36.03 16.92
C PRO A 84 -10.97 34.77 17.11
N GLY A 85 -12.16 34.76 16.51
CA GLY A 85 -12.92 33.54 16.34
C GLY A 85 -12.03 32.56 15.58
N PHE A 86 -11.63 31.48 16.24
CA PHE A 86 -11.08 30.32 15.57
C PHE A 86 -12.21 29.76 14.70
N GLY A 87 -12.30 30.28 13.47
CA GLY A 87 -13.05 29.62 12.43
C GLY A 87 -12.52 28.20 12.36
N SER A 88 -13.42 27.23 12.53
CA SER A 88 -13.15 25.86 12.09
C SER A 88 -12.76 25.96 10.62
N ALA A 89 -11.45 25.96 10.36
CA ALA A 89 -10.96 25.73 9.03
C ALA A 89 -11.53 24.36 8.63
N ALA A 90 -12.28 24.34 7.52
CA ALA A 90 -12.66 23.08 6.92
C ALA A 90 -11.38 22.26 6.70
N PRO A 91 -11.41 20.93 6.88
CA PRO A 91 -10.27 20.10 6.53
C PRO A 91 -9.92 20.37 5.07
N VAL A 92 -8.70 20.87 4.84
CA VAL A 92 -8.12 20.89 3.51
C VAL A 92 -7.95 19.42 3.10
N ASP A 93 -8.59 19.02 2.00
CA ASP A 93 -8.29 17.74 1.37
C ASP A 93 -6.87 17.87 0.83
N ASP A 94 -5.91 17.34 1.60
CA ASP A 94 -4.50 17.28 1.26
C ASP A 94 -4.21 16.18 0.22
N GLY A 95 -5.26 15.53 -0.29
CA GLY A 95 -5.14 14.37 -1.18
C GLY A 95 -4.60 13.14 -0.46
N SER A 96 -4.63 13.13 0.88
CA SER A 96 -4.24 11.99 1.71
C SER A 96 -5.39 11.03 1.92
N ARG A 97 -5.06 9.73 1.87
CA ARG A 97 -6.02 8.64 1.99
C ARG A 97 -5.48 7.59 2.95
N THR A 98 -6.25 7.29 3.99
CA THR A 98 -5.94 6.20 4.92
C THR A 98 -6.56 4.90 4.44
N MET A 99 -5.76 3.84 4.37
CA MET A 99 -6.21 2.50 4.03
C MET A 99 -6.89 1.79 5.20
N ASP A 100 -7.78 0.84 4.90
CA ASP A 100 -8.34 -0.08 5.89
C ASP A 100 -7.48 -1.35 6.00
N CYS A 101 -7.26 -1.85 7.21
CA CYS A 101 -6.63 -3.16 7.40
C CYS A 101 -7.46 -4.31 6.83
N GLY A 102 -8.76 -4.12 6.60
CA GLY A 102 -9.63 -5.03 5.86
C GLY A 102 -9.31 -5.13 4.36
N ASP A 103 -8.54 -4.19 3.81
CA ASP A 103 -8.10 -4.21 2.40
C ASP A 103 -6.90 -5.16 2.15
N VAL A 104 -6.41 -5.83 3.19
CA VAL A 104 -5.36 -6.85 3.07
C VAL A 104 -5.88 -8.01 2.21
N ILE A 105 -5.19 -8.30 1.11
CA ILE A 105 -5.56 -9.36 0.17
C ILE A 105 -4.80 -10.67 0.40
N ASP A 106 -3.63 -10.60 1.03
CA ASP A 106 -2.76 -11.76 1.28
C ASP A 106 -1.75 -11.45 2.40
N ALA A 107 -1.14 -12.49 2.95
CA ALA A 107 -0.15 -12.39 4.00
C ALA A 107 0.98 -13.42 3.79
N ILE A 108 2.22 -12.93 3.69
CA ILE A 108 3.38 -13.74 3.27
C ILE A 108 4.54 -13.63 4.25
N SER A 109 5.44 -14.62 4.23
CA SER A 109 6.60 -14.70 5.13
C SER A 109 7.81 -13.89 4.65
N SER A 110 7.88 -13.55 3.36
CA SER A 110 8.99 -12.81 2.76
C SER A 110 8.58 -12.19 1.41
N PRO A 111 9.01 -10.96 1.08
CA PRO A 111 8.74 -10.36 -0.21
C PRO A 111 9.37 -11.18 -1.36
N PRO A 112 8.68 -11.32 -2.50
CA PRO A 112 9.26 -11.91 -3.70
C PRO A 112 10.48 -11.12 -4.21
N SER A 113 11.33 -11.75 -5.02
CA SER A 113 12.63 -11.19 -5.45
C SER A 113 12.55 -9.94 -6.33
N GLU A 114 11.42 -9.70 -6.98
CA GLU A 114 11.13 -8.52 -7.79
C GLU A 114 10.87 -7.27 -6.93
N PHE A 115 10.61 -7.45 -5.63
CA PHE A 115 10.48 -6.38 -4.67
C PHE A 115 11.84 -6.06 -4.04
N SER A 116 12.05 -4.77 -3.78
CA SER A 116 13.11 -4.32 -2.89
C SER A 116 12.49 -3.85 -1.59
N ILE A 117 13.07 -4.26 -0.47
CA ILE A 117 12.71 -3.69 0.83
C ILE A 117 13.26 -2.26 0.89
N VAL A 118 12.40 -1.31 1.20
CA VAL A 118 12.65 0.14 1.26
C VAL A 118 12.34 0.57 2.69
N ALA A 119 13.19 1.42 3.27
CA ALA A 119 13.07 1.88 4.66
C ALA A 119 12.78 0.74 5.68
N SER A 120 13.27 -0.48 5.43
CA SER A 120 13.08 -1.72 6.22
C SER A 120 11.68 -2.31 6.33
N ASP A 121 10.61 -1.53 6.13
CA ASP A 121 9.24 -1.89 6.52
C ASP A 121 8.24 -1.98 5.37
N ILE A 122 8.65 -1.61 4.16
CA ILE A 122 7.83 -1.69 2.95
C ILE A 122 8.63 -2.39 1.84
N ALA A 123 7.95 -3.08 0.93
CA ALA A 123 8.60 -3.63 -0.26
C ALA A 123 7.91 -3.11 -1.53
N LEU A 124 8.73 -2.61 -2.47
CA LEU A 124 8.28 -1.88 -3.66
C LEU A 124 8.98 -2.38 -4.95
N PRO A 125 8.38 -2.20 -6.15
CA PRO A 125 8.92 -2.64 -7.43
C PRO A 125 9.99 -1.68 -7.96
N THR A 126 11.13 -1.57 -7.29
CA THR A 126 12.18 -0.62 -7.70
C THR A 126 13.11 -1.19 -8.78
N ARG A 127 13.01 -2.49 -9.11
CA ARG A 127 13.93 -3.18 -10.05
C ARG A 127 13.39 -3.31 -11.46
N VAL A 128 12.07 -3.28 -11.62
CA VAL A 128 11.37 -3.50 -12.89
C VAL A 128 10.39 -2.38 -13.13
N GLN A 129 10.26 -2.01 -14.40
CA GLN A 129 9.13 -1.21 -14.85
C GLN A 129 7.83 -1.98 -14.66
N LEU A 130 6.77 -1.28 -14.28
CA LEU A 130 5.41 -1.77 -14.24
C LEU A 130 4.73 -1.54 -15.60
N GLN A 131 3.96 -2.53 -16.05
CA GLN A 131 3.08 -2.33 -17.21
C GLN A 131 1.93 -1.40 -16.81
N ALA A 132 1.71 -0.35 -17.61
CA ALA A 132 0.60 0.57 -17.42
C ALA A 132 -0.44 0.37 -18.52
N SER A 133 -1.68 0.11 -18.13
CA SER A 133 -2.80 -0.05 -19.07
C SER A 133 -3.55 1.25 -19.22
N ARG A 134 -3.88 1.62 -20.46
CA ARG A 134 -4.68 2.82 -20.75
C ARG A 134 -6.14 2.57 -20.43
N ASN A 135 -6.75 3.46 -19.64
CA ASN A 135 -8.20 3.58 -19.54
C ASN A 135 -8.69 4.50 -20.67
N THR A 136 -9.41 3.92 -21.63
CA THR A 136 -9.92 4.63 -22.80
C THR A 136 -11.24 5.36 -22.55
N ASN A 137 -11.83 5.20 -21.36
CA ASN A 137 -13.08 5.86 -20.98
C ASN A 137 -12.87 7.25 -20.36
N ILE A 138 -11.61 7.64 -20.12
CA ILE A 138 -11.24 8.93 -19.54
C ILE A 138 -10.28 9.70 -20.47
N PRO A 139 -10.31 11.04 -20.44
CA PRO A 139 -9.43 11.87 -21.25
C PRO A 139 -7.95 11.52 -21.07
N ALA A 140 -7.14 11.68 -22.12
CA ALA A 140 -5.70 11.42 -22.04
C ALA A 140 -4.96 12.37 -21.09
N SER A 141 -5.55 13.54 -20.81
CA SER A 141 -5.02 14.52 -19.87
C SER A 141 -5.30 14.19 -18.41
N ASP A 142 -6.18 13.22 -18.14
CA ASP A 142 -6.58 12.86 -16.78
C ASP A 142 -5.42 12.17 -16.03
N PRO A 143 -5.10 12.54 -14.77
CA PRO A 143 -4.04 11.91 -13.97
C PRO A 143 -4.23 10.40 -13.78
N GLN A 144 -5.42 9.87 -14.01
CA GLN A 144 -5.74 8.45 -13.92
C GLN A 144 -5.82 7.74 -15.29
N ALA A 145 -5.44 8.42 -16.39
CA ALA A 145 -5.56 7.90 -17.76
C ALA A 145 -4.89 6.52 -17.95
N TYR A 146 -3.79 6.27 -17.25
CA TYR A 146 -3.11 4.98 -17.22
C TYR A 146 -3.04 4.43 -15.80
N PHE A 147 -3.19 3.12 -15.66
CA PHE A 147 -3.05 2.42 -14.39
C PHE A 147 -1.99 1.33 -14.47
N ALA A 148 -1.00 1.42 -13.59
CA ALA A 148 0.03 0.42 -13.39
C ALA A 148 -0.26 -0.36 -12.10
N LYS A 149 -0.90 -1.53 -12.26
CA LYS A 149 -1.30 -2.38 -11.13
C LYS A 149 -0.08 -3.00 -10.45
N TYR A 150 -0.02 -2.90 -9.12
CA TYR A 150 1.02 -3.55 -8.34
C TYR A 150 0.61 -3.81 -6.88
N GLY A 151 1.15 -4.87 -6.29
CA GLY A 151 0.94 -5.19 -4.88
C GLY A 151 1.81 -4.33 -3.97
N LEU A 152 1.25 -3.78 -2.90
CA LEU A 152 2.02 -3.11 -1.85
C LEU A 152 2.26 -4.11 -0.71
N LEU A 153 3.52 -4.31 -0.34
CA LEU A 153 3.88 -5.17 0.79
C LEU A 153 4.34 -4.32 1.97
N VAL A 154 3.64 -4.44 3.10
CA VAL A 154 3.96 -3.71 4.34
C VAL A 154 4.22 -4.68 5.46
N ARG A 155 5.23 -4.41 6.29
CA ARG A 155 5.54 -5.22 7.47
C ARG A 155 4.37 -5.17 8.46
N VAL A 156 4.03 -6.33 9.02
CA VAL A 156 2.97 -6.44 10.03
C VAL A 156 3.24 -5.50 11.22
N GLY A 157 2.21 -4.78 11.66
CA GLY A 157 2.25 -3.89 12.82
C GLY A 157 2.98 -2.57 12.60
N VAL A 158 3.33 -2.24 11.35
CA VAL A 158 4.01 -0.99 11.02
C VAL A 158 3.07 -0.09 10.21
N ALA A 159 3.00 1.19 10.60
CA ALA A 159 2.33 2.21 9.81
C ALA A 159 3.29 2.80 8.78
N VAL A 160 2.82 3.07 7.56
CA VAL A 160 3.66 3.54 6.45
C VAL A 160 2.91 4.62 5.66
N ASP A 161 3.61 5.68 5.30
CA ASP A 161 3.12 6.66 4.32
C ASP A 161 3.87 6.48 3.00
N LEU A 162 3.11 6.50 1.91
CA LEU A 162 3.63 6.70 0.56
C LEU A 162 3.12 8.05 0.06
N ALA A 163 4.01 8.85 -0.51
CA ALA A 163 3.66 10.16 -1.05
C ALA A 163 4.29 10.40 -2.42
N LEU A 164 3.53 11.05 -3.29
CA LEU A 164 4.05 11.74 -4.47
C LEU A 164 4.31 13.20 -4.11
N ALA A 165 5.31 13.81 -4.75
CA ALA A 165 5.55 15.24 -4.56
C ALA A 165 4.33 16.06 -5.04
N PRO A 166 3.97 17.18 -4.38
CA PRO A 166 2.76 17.95 -4.70
C PRO A 166 2.65 18.43 -6.16
N ASN A 167 3.78 18.60 -6.85
CA ASN A 167 3.82 18.98 -8.26
C ASN A 167 3.29 17.90 -9.21
N PHE A 168 2.92 16.70 -8.72
CA PHE A 168 2.29 15.64 -9.49
C PHE A 168 0.77 15.60 -9.37
N ALA A 169 0.13 16.52 -8.64
CA ALA A 169 -1.33 16.55 -8.41
C ALA A 169 -2.18 16.35 -9.68
N ASP A 170 -1.79 16.97 -10.79
CA ASP A 170 -2.51 16.90 -12.06
C ASP A 170 -1.96 15.82 -13.02
N GLU A 171 -0.93 15.09 -12.59
CA GLU A 171 -0.17 14.18 -13.45
C GLU A 171 -0.21 12.73 -13.00
N ALA A 172 -0.38 12.48 -11.70
CA ALA A 172 -0.32 11.16 -11.12
C ALA A 172 -1.09 11.08 -9.80
N ALA A 173 -1.50 9.86 -9.47
CA ALA A 173 -2.04 9.51 -8.18
C ALA A 173 -1.57 8.10 -7.78
N ILE A 174 -1.72 7.77 -6.51
CA ILE A 174 -1.44 6.44 -5.95
C ILE A 174 -2.65 5.96 -5.18
N GLY A 175 -2.89 4.66 -5.17
CA GLY A 175 -4.04 4.10 -4.46
C GLY A 175 -3.93 2.60 -4.27
N TRP A 176 -4.26 2.16 -3.06
CA TRP A 176 -4.40 0.75 -2.70
C TRP A 176 -5.65 0.56 -1.87
N GLY A 177 -6.18 -0.67 -1.88
CA GLY A 177 -7.42 -1.01 -1.21
C GLY A 177 -8.64 -0.45 -1.93
N THR A 178 -9.66 -0.12 -1.14
CA THR A 178 -10.95 0.38 -1.64
C THR A 178 -11.05 1.91 -1.67
N GLY A 179 -10.02 2.61 -1.21
CA GLY A 179 -9.96 4.08 -1.22
C GLY A 179 -9.78 4.68 -2.61
N GLU A 180 -10.29 5.90 -2.79
CA GLU A 180 -10.01 6.70 -3.97
C GLU A 180 -8.50 7.01 -4.08
N PRO A 181 -7.90 7.02 -5.28
CA PRO A 181 -6.51 7.41 -5.45
C PRO A 181 -6.24 8.85 -5.02
N GLY A 182 -5.04 9.11 -4.50
CA GLY A 182 -4.61 10.44 -4.04
C GLY A 182 -3.11 10.65 -4.22
N LEU A 183 -2.57 11.73 -3.64
CA LEU A 183 -1.13 11.97 -3.65
C LEU A 183 -0.42 11.29 -2.49
N VAL A 184 -1.14 11.03 -1.40
CA VAL A 184 -0.61 10.39 -0.20
C VAL A 184 -1.50 9.22 0.18
N VAL A 185 -0.88 8.09 0.48
CA VAL A 185 -1.54 6.90 1.03
C VAL A 185 -0.91 6.58 2.38
N HIS A 186 -1.75 6.54 3.42
CA HIS A 186 -1.39 6.11 4.77
C HIS A 186 -1.88 4.68 5.01
N VAL A 187 -0.95 3.76 5.25
CA VAL A 187 -1.24 2.41 5.72
C VAL A 187 -1.13 2.41 7.24
N PRO A 188 -2.21 2.12 7.99
CA PRO A 188 -2.13 2.02 9.44
C PRO A 188 -1.35 0.76 9.86
N ALA A 189 -0.97 0.70 11.14
CA ALA A 189 -0.29 -0.45 11.72
C ALA A 189 -1.22 -1.68 11.83
N CYS A 190 -1.37 -2.41 10.72
CA CYS A 190 -2.26 -3.55 10.61
C CYS A 190 -1.67 -4.81 11.24
N SER A 191 -2.47 -5.55 12.00
CA SER A 191 -2.11 -6.85 12.56
C SER A 191 -2.33 -7.98 11.56
N ALA A 192 -1.58 -9.08 11.73
CA ALA A 192 -1.80 -10.32 11.00
C ALA A 192 -2.34 -11.40 11.93
N HIS A 193 -3.13 -12.32 11.36
CA HIS A 193 -3.55 -13.55 12.04
C HIS A 193 -2.82 -14.74 11.39
N GLY A 194 -1.98 -15.43 12.16
CA GLY A 194 -1.24 -16.61 11.69
C GLY A 194 0.23 -16.61 12.12
N ASN A 195 0.79 -17.80 12.34
CA ASN A 195 2.18 -17.96 12.76
C ASN A 195 3.12 -17.78 11.56
N GLY A 196 4.19 -16.98 11.72
CA GLY A 196 5.24 -16.82 10.70
C GLY A 196 4.92 -15.81 9.58
N VAL A 197 3.78 -15.13 9.65
CA VAL A 197 3.45 -14.00 8.76
C VAL A 197 4.28 -12.78 9.17
N THR A 198 4.93 -12.14 8.20
CA THR A 198 5.73 -10.93 8.46
C THR A 198 5.38 -9.77 7.54
N TRP A 199 4.67 -10.03 6.42
CA TRP A 199 4.26 -9.02 5.45
C TRP A 199 2.78 -9.16 5.10
N LEU A 200 2.11 -8.02 4.98
CA LEU A 200 0.74 -7.87 4.50
C LEU A 200 0.76 -7.33 3.07
N ALA A 201 -0.08 -7.89 2.22
CA ALA A 201 -0.23 -7.46 0.84
C ALA A 201 -1.52 -6.69 0.63
N PHE A 202 -1.43 -5.58 -0.11
CA PHE A 202 -2.58 -4.78 -0.53
C PHE A 202 -2.63 -4.70 -2.06
N ALA A 203 -3.83 -4.79 -2.64
CA ALA A 203 -4.05 -4.57 -4.06
C ALA A 203 -4.12 -3.08 -4.37
N GLY A 204 -3.49 -2.64 -5.46
CA GLY A 204 -3.57 -1.25 -5.90
C GLY A 204 -2.58 -0.95 -7.00
N GLY A 205 -2.06 0.27 -7.01
CA GLY A 205 -1.01 0.67 -7.92
C GLY A 205 -0.88 2.17 -8.12
N TYR A 206 -0.29 2.51 -9.27
CA TYR A 206 0.05 3.87 -9.66
C TYR A 206 -0.82 4.32 -10.82
N TYR A 207 -1.26 5.56 -10.75
CA TYR A 207 -2.06 6.23 -11.78
C TYR A 207 -1.21 7.34 -12.38
N VAL A 208 -1.18 7.43 -13.71
CA VAL A 208 -0.48 8.49 -14.43
C VAL A 208 -1.26 8.94 -15.65
N ASN A 209 -1.19 10.23 -16.00
CA ASN A 209 -1.72 10.72 -17.27
C ASN A 209 -0.90 10.27 -18.48
N THR A 210 0.40 10.01 -18.29
CA THR A 210 1.34 9.54 -19.32
C THR A 210 2.35 8.56 -18.69
N PRO A 211 2.71 7.45 -19.36
CA PRO A 211 3.73 6.52 -18.89
C PRO A 211 5.05 7.23 -18.53
N ARG A 212 5.57 7.00 -17.32
CA ARG A 212 6.73 7.73 -16.78
C ARG A 212 7.41 7.04 -15.60
N CYS A 213 8.58 7.56 -15.24
CA CYS A 213 9.22 7.28 -13.96
C CYS A 213 8.69 8.24 -12.87
N LEU A 214 8.18 7.69 -11.77
CA LEU A 214 7.61 8.45 -10.65
C LEU A 214 8.55 8.39 -9.42
N PRO A 215 8.93 9.54 -8.84
CA PRO A 215 9.52 9.55 -7.51
C PRO A 215 8.43 9.34 -6.45
N VAL A 216 8.65 8.39 -5.56
CA VAL A 216 7.77 8.08 -4.43
C VAL A 216 8.56 8.25 -3.14
N GLU A 217 8.06 9.09 -2.25
CA GLU A 217 8.58 9.25 -0.91
C GLU A 217 7.92 8.23 0.02
N VAL A 218 8.73 7.52 0.78
CA VAL A 218 8.31 6.49 1.72
C VAL A 218 8.69 6.95 3.10
N HIS A 219 7.71 7.05 4.00
CA HIS A 219 7.94 7.33 5.41
C HIS A 219 7.48 6.14 6.26
N THR A 220 8.39 5.69 7.13
CA THR A 220 8.17 4.61 8.09
C THR A 220 8.72 5.04 9.45
N PRO A 221 8.38 4.33 10.55
CA PRO A 221 9.04 4.52 11.84
C PRO A 221 10.56 4.30 11.77
N SER A 222 11.02 3.44 10.86
CA SER A 222 12.44 3.12 10.66
C SER A 222 13.21 4.17 9.87
N GLY A 223 12.52 5.06 9.13
CA GLY A 223 13.16 6.13 8.38
C GLY A 223 12.36 6.60 7.18
N ARG A 224 12.99 7.50 6.40
CA ARG A 224 12.44 8.06 5.17
C ARG A 224 13.36 7.73 4.00
N GLU A 225 12.78 7.33 2.88
CA GLU A 225 13.52 7.01 1.66
C GLU A 225 12.74 7.48 0.44
N SER A 226 13.44 7.94 -0.59
CA SER A 226 12.84 8.26 -1.88
C SER A 226 13.24 7.18 -2.89
N VAL A 227 12.25 6.62 -3.59
CA VAL A 227 12.46 5.58 -4.58
C VAL A 227 11.83 5.97 -5.91
N SER A 228 12.34 5.40 -6.99
CA SER A 228 11.82 5.63 -8.34
C SER A 228 11.04 4.42 -8.82
N ILE A 229 9.81 4.63 -9.26
CA ILE A 229 8.89 3.60 -9.75
C ILE A 229 8.56 3.86 -11.23
N GLY A 230 8.90 2.92 -12.10
CA GLY A 230 8.57 3.02 -13.52
C GLY A 230 7.12 2.64 -13.78
N ALA A 231 6.22 3.61 -13.88
CA ALA A 231 4.81 3.39 -14.21
C ALA A 231 4.61 3.50 -15.73
N GLY A 232 4.70 2.38 -16.45
CA GLY A 232 4.56 2.36 -17.90
C GLY A 232 5.78 2.85 -18.67
N ALA A 233 6.75 3.52 -18.04
CA ALA A 233 8.09 3.79 -18.58
C ALA A 233 9.15 3.46 -17.52
N PRO A 234 10.30 2.86 -17.89
CA PRO A 234 11.31 2.46 -16.91
C PRO A 234 12.00 3.67 -16.27
N CYS A 235 12.34 3.56 -14.98
CA CYS A 235 13.28 4.47 -14.34
C CYS A 235 14.73 4.11 -14.66
N PRO A 236 15.71 5.03 -14.50
CA PRO A 236 17.13 4.70 -14.63
C PRO A 236 17.50 3.48 -13.78
N GLY A 237 18.12 2.47 -14.41
CA GLY A 237 18.53 1.22 -13.75
C GLY A 237 17.45 0.15 -13.64
N GLN A 238 16.21 0.41 -14.07
CA GLN A 238 15.16 -0.61 -14.12
C GLN A 238 15.20 -1.40 -15.43
N SER A 239 14.90 -2.69 -15.33
CA SER A 239 14.62 -3.50 -16.51
C SER A 239 13.25 -3.15 -17.08
N ALA A 240 13.14 -3.09 -18.40
CA ALA A 240 11.85 -2.91 -19.06
C ALA A 240 10.93 -4.09 -18.75
N ALA A 241 9.65 -3.81 -18.59
CA ALA A 241 8.66 -4.83 -18.39
C ALA A 241 8.61 -5.71 -19.66
N GLN A 242 8.68 -7.04 -19.50
CA GLN A 242 8.55 -7.92 -20.65
C GLN A 242 7.17 -7.72 -21.30
N PRO A 243 7.09 -7.65 -22.65
CA PRO A 243 5.81 -7.66 -23.34
C PRO A 243 5.05 -8.94 -22.95
N ALA A 244 3.75 -8.81 -22.72
CA ALA A 244 2.88 -9.98 -22.63
C ALA A 244 2.96 -10.72 -23.97
N ALA A 245 3.39 -11.98 -23.94
CA ALA A 245 3.48 -12.86 -25.11
C ALA A 245 2.08 -13.33 -25.54
#